data_AF-A0A2L1S5C5-F1
#
_entry.id   AF-A0A2L1S5C5-F1
#
_cell.length_a   1.000
_cell.length_b   1.000
_cell.length_c   1.000
_cell.angle_alpha   90.00
_cell.angle_beta   90.00
_cell.angle_gamma   90.00
#
_symmetry.space_group_name_H-M   'P 1'
#
loop_
_entity.id
_entity.type
_entity.pdbx_description
1 polymer ?
#
loop_
_entity_poly.entity_id
_entity_poly.type
_entity_poly.pdbx_seq_one_letter_code
_entity_poly.pdbx_strand_id
1 'polypeptide(L)' 'MAKTMTITHLSHDIAQKKSFVSFVWADDPSKRLGLEVPYGTALEDIEAAAETAIADLVGELQAAERRLP' A
#
# COMPACT_ATOMS: atom_id res chain seq x y z
N MET A 1 -15.26 13.56 7.35
CA MET A 1 -15.70 12.17 7.09
C MET A 1 -14.46 11.29 7.04
N ALA A 2 -14.45 10.15 7.72
CA ALA A 2 -13.37 9.18 7.58
C ALA A 2 -13.39 8.62 6.16
N LYS A 3 -12.26 8.69 5.44
CA LYS A 3 -12.13 8.07 4.13
C LYS A 3 -11.74 6.61 4.34
N THR A 4 -12.62 5.70 3.93
CA THR A 4 -12.36 4.26 4.06
C THR A 4 -11.57 3.77 2.86
N MET A 5 -10.51 3.01 3.13
CA MET A 5 -9.74 2.29 2.13
C MET A 5 -9.97 0.79 2.31
N THR A 6 -10.14 0.07 1.21
CA THR A 6 -10.31 -1.38 1.22
C THR A 6 -9.09 -2.04 0.59
N ILE A 7 -8.52 -3.03 1.28
CA ILE A 7 -7.53 -3.93 0.71
C ILE A 7 -8.26 -4.85 -0.27
N THR A 8 -7.87 -4.80 -1.54
CA THR A 8 -8.58 -5.53 -2.62
C THR A 8 -7.90 -6.83 -3.00
N HIS A 9 -6.56 -6.84 -3.04
CA HIS A 9 -5.79 -8.03 -3.39
C HIS A 9 -4.33 -7.88 -2.95
N LEU A 10 -3.67 -9.04 -2.79
CA LEU A 10 -2.24 -9.21 -2.64
C LEU A 10 -1.69 -9.79 -3.94
N SER A 11 -0.71 -9.13 -4.53
CA SER A 11 0.01 -9.61 -5.71
C SER A 11 1.42 -10.01 -5.34
N HIS A 12 1.90 -11.14 -5.89
CA HIS A 12 3.27 -11.60 -5.70
C HIS A 12 3.99 -11.58 -7.05
N ASP A 13 4.99 -10.72 -7.18
CA ASP A 13 5.94 -10.78 -8.29
C ASP A 13 7.02 -11.80 -7.92
N ILE A 14 6.88 -13.01 -8.48
CA ILE A 14 7.81 -14.13 -8.24
C ILE A 14 9.17 -13.86 -8.89
N ALA A 15 9.21 -13.15 -10.02
CA ALA A 15 10.46 -12.88 -10.74
C ALA A 15 11.33 -11.91 -9.95
N GLN A 16 10.72 -10.89 -9.36
CA GLN A 16 11.42 -9.89 -8.54
C GLN A 16 11.45 -10.23 -7.05
N LYS A 17 10.76 -11.31 -6.64
CA LYS A 17 10.53 -11.66 -5.23
C LYS A 17 9.99 -10.47 -4.44
N LYS A 18 8.94 -9.84 -4.96
CA LYS A 18 8.25 -8.70 -4.33
C LYS A 18 6.79 -9.02 -4.13
N SER A 19 6.18 -8.42 -3.12
CA SER A 19 4.75 -8.53 -2.88
C SER A 19 4.15 -7.14 -2.78
N PHE A 20 2.94 -6.98 -3.29
CA PHE A 20 2.26 -5.69 -3.35
C PHE A 20 0.84 -5.84 -2.84
N VAL A 21 0.49 -5.00 -1.88
CA VAL A 21 -0.89 -4.87 -1.40
C VAL A 21 -1.56 -3.70 -2.12
N SER A 22 -2.78 -3.93 -2.60
CA SER A 22 -3.53 -2.93 -3.36
C SER A 22 -4.74 -2.42 -2.58
N PHE A 23 -4.80 -1.10 -2.42
CA PHE A 23 -5.90 -0.39 -1.78
C PHE A 23 -6.76 0.35 -2.80
N VAL A 24 -8.06 0.38 -2.56
CA VAL A 24 -9.02 1.21 -3.29
C VAL A 24 -9.82 2.05 -2.30
N TRP A 25 -10.04 3.32 -2.63
CA TRP A 25 -10.85 4.22 -1.81
C TRP A 25 -12.33 3.92 -2.01
N ALA A 26 -13.09 3.80 -0.92
CA ALA A 26 -14.52 3.50 -0.99
C ALA A 26 -15.32 4.64 -1.65
N ASP A 27 -14.85 5.88 -1.54
CA ASP A 27 -15.47 7.07 -2.14
C ASP A 27 -15.02 7.31 -3.60
N ASP A 28 -13.91 6.72 -4.03
CA ASP A 28 -13.36 6.89 -5.37
C ASP A 28 -12.66 5.61 -5.84
N PRO A 29 -13.34 4.74 -6.61
CA PRO A 29 -12.76 3.48 -7.07
C PRO A 29 -11.67 3.68 -8.14
N SER A 30 -11.56 4.88 -8.73
CA SER A 30 -10.46 5.21 -9.65
C SER A 30 -9.16 5.50 -8.89
N LYS A 31 -9.29 5.90 -7.62
CA LYS A 31 -8.16 6.12 -6.73
C LYS A 31 -7.71 4.79 -6.15
N ARG A 32 -6.49 4.40 -6.53
CA ARG A 32 -5.83 3.16 -6.09
C ARG A 32 -4.41 3.45 -5.61
N LEU A 33 -3.96 2.66 -4.65
CA LEU A 33 -2.59 2.71 -4.14
C LEU A 33 -2.07 1.29 -4.06
N GLY A 34 -0.92 1.02 -4.65
CA GLY A 34 -0.21 -0.24 -4.48
C GLY A 34 1.05 0.02 -3.66
N LEU A 35 1.23 -0.71 -2.56
CA LEU A 35 2.41 -0.60 -1.72
C LEU A 35 3.16 -1.91 -1.67
N GLU A 36 4.48 -1.84 -1.67
CA GLU A 36 5.34 -2.99 -1.49
C GLU A 36 5.22 -3.50 -0.05
N VAL A 37 5.07 -4.81 0.11
CA VAL A 37 5.08 -5.54 1.37
C VAL A 37 6.10 -6.66 1.29
N PRO A 38 6.58 -7.19 2.43
CA PRO A 38 7.54 -8.29 2.45
C PRO A 38 7.10 -9.46 1.55
N TYR A 39 8.06 -10.03 0.83
CA TYR A 39 7.75 -11.15 -0.04
C TYR A 39 7.28 -12.36 0.75
N GLY A 40 6.16 -12.95 0.31
CA GLY A 40 5.56 -14.10 0.98
C GLY A 40 4.72 -13.75 2.20
N THR A 41 4.33 -12.49 2.38
CA THR A 41 3.27 -12.11 3.35
C THR A 41 2.06 -13.02 3.18
N ALA A 42 1.65 -13.68 4.27
CA ALA A 42 0.46 -14.49 4.29
C ALA A 42 -0.80 -13.61 4.29
N LEU A 43 -1.93 -14.16 3.86
CA LEU A 43 -3.19 -13.40 3.82
C LEU A 43 -3.64 -12.95 5.21
N GLU A 44 -3.34 -13.72 6.26
CA GLU A 44 -3.63 -13.37 7.66
C GLU A 44 -2.80 -12.17 8.16
N ASP A 45 -1.60 -11.97 7.61
CA ASP A 45 -0.69 -10.88 7.98
C ASP A 45 -0.87 -9.64 7.08
N ILE A 46 -1.75 -9.71 6.08
CA ILE A 46 -1.89 -8.66 5.06
C ILE A 46 -2.26 -7.32 5.67
N GLU A 47 -3.09 -7.31 6.72
CA GLU A 47 -3.57 -6.10 7.37
C GLU A 47 -2.42 -5.40 8.11
N ALA A 48 -1.66 -6.14 8.92
CA ALA A 48 -0.49 -5.61 9.62
C ALA A 48 0.62 -5.14 8.64
N ALA A 49 0.86 -5.89 7.57
CA ALA A 49 1.82 -5.52 6.53
C ALA A 49 1.37 -4.27 5.77
N ALA A 50 0.08 -4.16 5.47
CA ALA A 50 -0.54 -3.00 4.85
C ALA A 50 -0.41 -1.74 5.72
N GLU A 51 -0.73 -1.84 7.01
CA GLU A 51 -0.59 -0.73 7.96
C GLU A 51 0.85 -0.25 8.05
N THR A 52 1.80 -1.17 8.13
CA THR A 52 3.24 -0.86 8.14
C THR A 52 3.65 -0.12 6.87
N ALA A 53 3.28 -0.65 5.69
CA ALA A 53 3.62 -0.03 4.41
C ALA A 53 2.99 1.37 4.26
N ILE A 54 1.78 1.59 4.77
CA ILE A 54 1.16 2.92 4.81
C ILE A 54 1.95 3.87 5.71
N ALA A 55 2.34 3.41 6.91
CA ALA A 55 3.13 4.22 7.84
C ALA A 55 4.47 4.64 7.24
N ASP A 56 5.15 3.71 6.56
CA ASP A 56 6.40 3.96 5.85
C ASP A 56 6.20 5.00 4.73
N LEU A 57 5.17 4.83 3.89
CA LEU A 57 4.85 5.81 2.85
C LEU A 57 4.56 7.20 3.44
N VAL A 58 3.79 7.28 4.53
CA VAL A 58 3.48 8.56 5.18
C VAL A 58 4.77 9.22 5.67
N GLY A 59 5.68 8.46 6.29
CA GLY A 59 6.99 8.93 6.71
C GLY A 59 7.83 9.46 5.56
N GLU A 60 7.91 8.71 4.46
CA GLU A 60 8.59 9.14 3.23
C GLU A 60 8.00 10.44 2.67
N LEU A 61 6.67 10.53 2.55
CA LEU A 61 5.98 11.72 2.02
C LEU A 61 6.13 12.96 2.92
N GLN A 62 6.33 12.76 4.22
CA GLN A 62 6.62 13.83 5.18
C GLN A 62 8.06 14.30 5.08
N ALA A 63 9.01 13.37 4.88
CA ALA A 63 10.43 13.67 4.74
C ALA A 63 10.82 14.17 3.35
N ALA A 64 10.04 13.85 2.32
CA ALA A 64 10.33 14.20 0.94
C ALA A 64 10.34 15.72 0.70
N GLU A 65 11.43 16.21 0.10
CA GLU A 65 11.50 17.58 -0.37
C GLU A 65 10.58 17.74 -1.59
N ARG A 66 9.59 18.63 -1.47
CA ARG A 66 8.64 18.90 -2.56
C ARG A 66 9.21 19.97 -3.46
N ARG A 67 9.59 19.59 -4.68
CA ARG A 67 9.98 20.53 -5.73
C ARG A 67 8.89 20.58 -6.79
N LEU A 68 8.46 21.80 -7.12
CA LEU A 68 7.72 22.05 -8.34
C LEU A 68 8.74 22.17 -9.49
N PRO A 69 8.41 21.71 -10.70
CA PRO A 69 9.29 21.85 -11.86
C PRO A 69 9.59 23.32 -12.19
#